data_AF-A0AAU1Q569-F1
#
_entry.id   AF-A0AAU1Q569-F1
#
_cell.length_a   1.000
_cell.length_b   1.000
_cell.length_c   1.000
_cell.angle_alpha   90.00
_cell.angle_beta   90.00
_cell.angle_gamma   90.00
#
_symmetry.space_group_name_H-M   'P 1'
#
loop_
_entity.id
_entity.type
_entity.pdbx_description
1 polymer ?
#
loop_
_entity_poly.entity_id
_entity_poly.type
_entity_poly.pdbx_seq_one_letter_code
_entity_poly.pdbx_strand_id
1 'polypeptide(L)'
;MSIRHGLLALLEHGPRYGSQLRSEFESRTGATWPLNVGQVYTTLSRLERDGMVAQGGEDDAGHALYVITDAGRTELKSWFETPVDRSSPPRDELAIKLAMAVGAPGVDIRSVIQSQRHHTVRAMQDYTRLKAQALAAIEGGGSAERDDVAWLLVLEQLIFQTEAEARWLDHCEVRLIRLSAAAQQGAGSTMAASLLGQPAAPVQPRPATPT
;
A
#
# COMPACT_ATOMS: atom_id res chain seq x y z
N MET A 1 1.99 8.10 -8.58
CA MET A 1 1.74 7.83 -10.02
C MET A 1 0.48 8.56 -10.41
N SER A 2 0.60 9.53 -11.32
CA SER A 2 -0.56 10.34 -11.68
C SER A 2 -1.31 9.64 -12.81
N ILE A 3 -2.62 9.43 -12.62
CA ILE A 3 -3.57 9.04 -13.67
C ILE A 3 -3.30 9.82 -14.97
N ARG A 4 -2.89 11.09 -14.83
CA ARG A 4 -2.41 11.97 -15.92
C ARG A 4 -1.42 11.28 -16.87
N HIS A 5 -0.33 10.73 -16.35
CA HIS A 5 0.72 10.11 -17.18
C HIS A 5 0.25 8.79 -17.79
N GLY A 6 -0.60 8.04 -17.08
CA GLY A 6 -1.26 6.86 -17.63
C GLY A 6 -2.12 7.19 -18.85
N LEU A 7 -2.93 8.26 -18.79
CA LEU A 7 -3.73 8.71 -19.93
C LEU A 7 -2.87 9.19 -21.09
N LEU A 8 -1.78 9.93 -20.83
CA LEU A 8 -0.83 10.34 -21.86
C LEU A 8 -0.19 9.13 -22.56
N ALA A 9 0.23 8.12 -21.82
CA ALA A 9 0.82 6.88 -22.37
C ALA A 9 -0.17 6.12 -23.28
N LEU A 10 -1.45 6.10 -22.94
CA LEU A 10 -2.48 5.48 -23.78
C LEU A 10 -2.74 6.27 -25.07
N LEU A 11 -2.74 7.60 -24.99
CA LEU A 11 -2.92 8.51 -26.12
C LEU A 11 -1.69 8.56 -27.05
N GLU A 12 -0.51 8.15 -26.60
CA GLU A 12 0.69 8.06 -27.44
C GLU A 12 0.49 7.15 -28.65
N HIS A 13 -0.35 6.12 -28.50
CA HIS A 13 -0.66 5.12 -29.52
C HIS A 13 -1.72 5.57 -30.53
N GLY A 14 -2.35 6.74 -30.33
CA GLY A 14 -3.33 7.31 -31.24
C GLY A 14 -4.50 8.00 -30.54
N PRO A 15 -5.39 8.66 -31.32
CA PRO A 15 -6.60 9.29 -30.80
C PRO A 15 -7.52 8.29 -30.10
N ARG A 16 -8.07 8.65 -28.94
CA ARG A 16 -9.00 7.79 -28.17
C ARG A 16 -10.11 8.60 -27.50
N TYR A 17 -11.25 7.95 -27.30
CA TYR A 17 -12.33 8.50 -26.46
C TYR A 17 -12.01 8.33 -24.97
N GLY A 18 -12.57 9.20 -24.13
CA GLY A 18 -12.42 9.08 -22.67
C GLY A 18 -12.87 7.73 -22.11
N SER A 19 -13.92 7.13 -22.67
CA SER A 19 -14.40 5.79 -22.30
C SER A 19 -13.39 4.69 -22.66
N GLN A 20 -12.73 4.77 -23.81
CA GLN A 20 -11.70 3.81 -24.23
C GLN A 20 -10.48 3.92 -23.31
N LEU A 21 -10.03 5.14 -23.02
CA LEU A 21 -8.92 5.39 -22.10
C LEU A 21 -9.17 4.77 -20.73
N ARG A 22 -10.41 4.85 -20.22
CA ARG A 22 -10.79 4.18 -18.99
C ARG A 22 -10.61 2.67 -19.09
N SER A 23 -11.22 2.05 -20.09
CA SER A 23 -11.23 0.59 -20.25
C SER A 23 -9.82 0.02 -20.41
N GLU A 24 -8.97 0.69 -21.21
CA GLU A 24 -7.58 0.27 -21.40
C GLU A 24 -6.73 0.49 -20.15
N PHE A 25 -6.95 1.59 -19.42
CA PHE A 25 -6.28 1.81 -18.14
C PHE A 25 -6.65 0.72 -17.13
N GLU A 26 -7.93 0.39 -17.01
CA GLU A 26 -8.42 -0.67 -16.12
C GLU A 26 -7.89 -2.05 -16.54
N SER A 27 -7.83 -2.35 -17.84
CA SER A 27 -7.29 -3.61 -18.36
C SER A 27 -5.80 -3.78 -18.01
N ARG A 28 -4.97 -2.76 -18.22
CA ARG A 28 -3.53 -2.81 -17.91
C ARG A 28 -3.21 -2.84 -16.42
N THR A 29 -4.15 -2.44 -15.58
CA THR A 29 -3.96 -2.34 -14.12
C THR A 29 -4.81 -3.33 -13.33
N GLY A 30 -5.55 -4.20 -14.03
CA GLY A 30 -6.46 -5.19 -13.44
C GLY A 30 -7.48 -4.60 -12.48
N ALA A 31 -7.92 -3.36 -12.73
CA ALA A 31 -8.78 -2.57 -11.85
C ALA A 31 -8.26 -2.41 -10.40
N THR A 32 -6.98 -2.70 -10.13
CA THR A 32 -6.34 -2.46 -8.82
C THR A 32 -6.41 -0.98 -8.45
N TRP A 33 -6.31 -0.12 -9.47
CA TRP A 33 -6.55 1.31 -9.36
C TRP A 33 -7.80 1.66 -10.17
N PRO A 34 -9.00 1.53 -9.58
CA PRO A 34 -10.23 1.80 -10.29
C PRO A 34 -10.26 3.27 -10.71
N LEU A 35 -10.63 3.50 -11.97
CA LEU A 35 -10.65 4.84 -12.55
C LEU A 35 -12.08 5.15 -12.97
N ASN A 36 -12.75 6.05 -12.24
CA ASN A 36 -14.10 6.42 -12.62
C ASN A 36 -14.10 7.37 -13.84
N VAL A 37 -15.19 7.33 -14.60
CA VAL A 37 -15.34 8.12 -15.85
C VAL A 37 -15.17 9.62 -15.59
N GLY A 38 -15.69 10.13 -14.46
CA GLY A 38 -15.55 11.54 -14.08
C GLY A 38 -14.09 11.95 -13.85
N GLN A 39 -13.28 11.09 -13.25
CA GLN A 39 -11.84 11.30 -13.04
C GLN A 39 -11.08 11.34 -14.37
N VAL A 40 -11.46 10.50 -15.34
CA VAL A 40 -10.88 10.54 -16.68
C VAL A 40 -11.11 11.90 -17.31
N TYR A 41 -12.37 12.34 -17.42
CA TYR A 41 -12.70 13.62 -18.04
C TYR A 41 -12.10 14.80 -17.28
N THR A 42 -12.14 14.79 -15.94
CA THR A 42 -11.50 15.86 -15.14
C THR A 42 -9.99 15.92 -15.38
N THR A 43 -9.34 14.77 -15.57
CA THR A 43 -7.90 14.72 -15.86
C THR A 43 -7.61 15.16 -17.29
N LEU A 44 -8.42 14.75 -18.26
CA LEU A 44 -8.32 15.19 -19.65
C LEU A 44 -8.50 16.71 -19.79
N SER A 45 -9.49 17.30 -19.12
CA SER A 45 -9.67 18.76 -19.12
C SER A 45 -8.48 19.51 -18.54
N ARG A 46 -7.81 18.94 -17.52
CA ARG A 46 -6.57 19.53 -16.97
C ARG A 46 -5.40 19.39 -17.95
N LEU A 47 -5.24 18.22 -18.56
CA LEU A 47 -4.23 17.97 -19.58
C LEU A 47 -4.39 18.90 -20.80
N GLU A 48 -5.63 19.15 -21.20
CA GLU A 48 -5.97 20.07 -22.29
C GLU A 48 -5.65 21.52 -21.92
N ARG A 49 -6.07 21.97 -20.74
CA ARG A 49 -5.72 23.28 -20.20
C ARG A 49 -4.20 23.48 -20.11
N ASP A 50 -3.47 22.43 -19.74
CA ASP A 50 -2.01 22.45 -19.63
C ASP A 50 -1.32 22.28 -21.01
N GLY A 51 -2.08 22.18 -22.12
CA GLY A 51 -1.58 22.09 -23.49
C GLY A 51 -0.98 20.73 -23.88
N MET A 52 -1.18 19.70 -23.07
CA MET A 52 -0.59 18.36 -23.24
C MET A 52 -1.48 17.41 -24.05
N VAL A 53 -2.77 17.72 -24.14
CA VAL A 53 -3.78 17.00 -24.92
C VAL A 53 -4.62 18.04 -25.68
N ALA A 54 -5.18 17.67 -26.82
CA ALA A 54 -6.14 18.46 -27.56
C ALA A 54 -7.32 17.60 -28.02
N GLN A 55 -8.46 18.22 -28.31
CA GLN A 55 -9.55 17.54 -29.00
C GLN A 55 -9.20 17.26 -30.46
N GLY A 56 -9.27 15.99 -30.86
CA GLY A 56 -9.02 15.51 -32.21
C GLY A 56 -10.26 15.44 -33.10
N GLY A 57 -11.36 16.09 -32.68
CA GLY A 57 -12.67 16.03 -33.31
C GLY A 57 -13.71 15.36 -32.43
N GLU A 58 -14.93 15.27 -32.95
CA GLU A 58 -16.06 14.58 -32.32
C GLU A 58 -16.63 13.54 -33.31
N ASP A 59 -17.21 12.46 -32.78
CA ASP A 59 -17.97 11.52 -33.60
C ASP A 59 -19.38 12.04 -33.91
N ASP A 60 -20.13 11.30 -34.73
CA ASP A 60 -21.51 11.64 -35.10
C ASP A 60 -22.48 11.68 -33.88
N ALA A 61 -22.06 11.16 -32.73
CA ALA A 61 -22.80 11.18 -31.47
C ALA A 61 -22.31 12.27 -30.49
N GLY A 62 -21.35 13.11 -30.89
CA GLY A 62 -20.80 14.20 -30.10
C GLY A 62 -19.78 13.78 -29.03
N HIS A 63 -19.21 12.57 -29.13
CA HIS A 63 -18.14 12.14 -28.23
C HIS A 63 -16.80 12.73 -28.68
N ALA A 64 -16.13 13.45 -27.78
CA ALA A 64 -14.82 14.02 -28.03
C ALA A 64 -13.72 12.96 -28.13
N LEU A 65 -12.98 12.98 -29.25
CA LEU A 65 -11.69 12.30 -29.39
C LEU A 65 -10.60 13.16 -28.77
N TYR A 66 -9.68 12.53 -28.04
CA TYR A 66 -8.53 13.20 -27.45
C TYR A 66 -7.25 12.74 -28.13
N VAL A 67 -6.30 13.66 -28.31
CA VAL A 67 -5.01 13.42 -28.95
C VAL A 67 -3.90 14.05 -28.12
N ILE A 68 -2.80 13.34 -27.93
CA ILE A 68 -1.61 13.89 -27.26
C ILE A 68 -0.90 14.91 -28.15
N THR A 69 -0.53 16.05 -27.58
CA THR A 69 0.24 17.10 -28.28
C THR A 69 1.75 16.84 -28.16
N ASP A 70 2.58 17.61 -28.88
CA ASP A 70 4.04 17.52 -28.75
C ASP A 70 4.51 17.82 -27.32
N ALA A 71 3.89 18.81 -26.66
CA ALA A 71 4.16 19.11 -25.24
C ALA A 71 3.83 17.91 -24.34
N GLY A 72 2.70 17.22 -24.61
CA GLY A 72 2.34 16.00 -23.90
C GLY A 72 3.33 14.86 -24.12
N ARG A 73 3.86 14.70 -25.35
CA ARG A 73 4.89 13.69 -25.66
C ARG A 73 6.21 13.97 -24.96
N THR A 74 6.64 15.24 -24.93
CA THR A 74 7.86 15.65 -24.20
C THR A 74 7.71 15.37 -22.70
N GLU A 75 6.57 15.75 -22.11
CA GLU A 75 6.26 15.45 -20.70
C GLU A 75 6.27 13.95 -20.43
N LEU A 76 5.62 13.15 -21.28
CA LEU A 76 5.55 11.70 -21.12
C LEU A 76 6.94 11.06 -21.19
N LYS A 77 7.77 11.48 -22.15
CA LYS A 77 9.16 11.02 -22.27
C LYS A 77 9.96 11.36 -21.01
N SER A 78 9.88 12.61 -20.55
CA SER A 78 10.53 13.05 -19.31
C SER A 78 10.09 12.21 -18.12
N TRP A 79 8.80 11.87 -18.04
CA TRP A 79 8.27 11.03 -16.96
C TRP A 79 8.84 9.61 -16.98
N PHE A 80 8.96 8.97 -18.15
CA PHE A 80 9.58 7.64 -18.26
C PHE A 80 11.07 7.65 -17.93
N GLU A 81 11.79 8.73 -18.21
CA GLU A 81 13.22 8.88 -17.91
C GLU A 81 13.48 9.26 -16.45
N THR A 82 12.51 9.86 -15.77
CA THR A 82 12.65 10.33 -14.39
C THR A 82 12.42 9.18 -13.40
N PRO A 83 13.41 8.83 -12.54
CA PRO A 83 13.22 7.82 -11.52
C PRO A 83 12.16 8.22 -10.48
N VAL A 84 11.47 7.22 -9.92
CA VAL A 84 10.59 7.44 -8.78
C VAL A 84 11.43 7.72 -7.54
N ASP A 85 11.31 8.93 -6.99
CA ASP A 85 12.01 9.33 -5.78
C ASP A 85 11.65 8.42 -4.59
N ARG A 86 12.69 7.98 -3.86
CA ARG A 86 12.60 7.11 -2.69
C ARG A 86 13.04 7.81 -1.39
N SER A 87 13.48 9.07 -1.47
CA SER A 87 13.99 9.84 -0.33
C SER A 87 12.88 10.25 0.65
N SER A 88 11.66 10.41 0.15
CA SER A 88 10.47 10.71 0.96
C SER A 88 9.40 9.63 0.71
N PRO A 89 9.53 8.44 1.35
CA PRO A 89 8.56 7.38 1.16
C PRO A 89 7.16 7.83 1.58
N PRO A 90 6.10 7.37 0.88
CA PRO A 90 4.73 7.63 1.30
C PRO A 90 4.49 7.08 2.70
N ARG A 91 3.55 7.71 3.42
CA ARG A 91 3.15 7.25 4.76
C ARG A 91 2.59 5.83 4.67
N ASP A 92 3.26 4.90 5.32
CA ASP A 92 2.80 3.52 5.46
C ASP A 92 1.86 3.42 6.68
N GLU A 93 0.59 3.17 6.43
CA GLU A 93 -0.46 3.10 7.46
C GLU A 93 -0.18 1.99 8.47
N LEU A 94 0.28 0.82 8.01
CA LEU A 94 0.53 -0.33 8.86
C LEU A 94 1.74 -0.10 9.76
N ALA A 95 2.81 0.50 9.24
CA ALA A 95 3.96 0.93 10.03
C ALA A 95 3.56 1.91 11.13
N ILE A 96 2.74 2.92 10.80
CA ILE A 96 2.21 3.88 11.77
C ILE A 96 1.35 3.16 12.81
N LYS A 97 0.45 2.26 12.38
CA LYS A 97 -0.44 1.50 13.27
C LYS A 97 0.35 0.65 14.26
N LEU A 98 1.37 -0.08 13.82
CA LEU A 98 2.22 -0.87 14.71
C LEU A 98 3.05 0.01 15.64
N ALA A 99 3.60 1.13 15.15
CA ALA A 99 4.34 2.06 15.98
C ALA A 99 3.48 2.66 17.11
N MET A 100 2.23 3.04 16.79
CA MET A 100 1.29 3.59 17.78
C MET A 100 0.74 2.53 18.73
N ALA A 101 0.68 1.26 18.32
CA ALA A 101 0.27 0.16 19.19
C ALA A 101 1.29 -0.13 20.31
N VAL A 102 2.57 0.25 20.13
CA VAL A 102 3.59 0.06 21.17
C VAL A 102 3.30 0.96 22.37
N GLY A 103 3.00 0.34 23.51
CA GLY A 103 2.71 1.06 24.77
C GLY A 103 1.28 1.60 24.88
N ALA A 104 0.42 1.36 23.88
CA ALA A 104 -0.98 1.75 23.93
C ALA A 104 -1.76 0.89 24.96
N PRO A 105 -2.44 1.50 25.96
CA PRO A 105 -3.22 0.76 26.94
C PRO A 105 -4.32 -0.09 26.28
N GLY A 106 -4.42 -1.36 26.66
CA GLY A 106 -5.47 -2.27 26.17
C GLY A 106 -5.29 -2.79 24.74
N VAL A 107 -4.19 -2.46 24.06
CA VAL A 107 -3.90 -2.97 22.72
C VAL A 107 -3.06 -4.24 22.80
N ASP A 108 -3.60 -5.36 22.31
CA ASP A 108 -2.81 -6.56 22.07
C ASP A 108 -2.13 -6.47 20.68
N ILE A 109 -0.87 -6.02 20.69
CA ILE A 109 -0.08 -5.88 19.47
C ILE A 109 0.12 -7.21 18.72
N ARG A 110 0.13 -8.36 19.43
CA ARG A 110 0.23 -9.67 18.78
C ARG A 110 -1.03 -9.95 17.97
N SER A 111 -2.20 -9.67 18.54
CA SER A 111 -3.47 -9.77 17.81
C SER A 111 -3.46 -8.88 16.56
N VAL A 112 -2.99 -7.63 16.67
CA VAL A 112 -2.88 -6.71 15.52
C VAL A 112 -2.01 -7.28 14.40
N ILE A 113 -0.82 -7.80 14.73
CA ILE A 113 0.10 -8.41 13.77
C ILE A 113 -0.52 -9.65 13.12
N GLN A 114 -1.14 -10.53 13.92
CA GLN A 114 -1.75 -11.76 13.41
C GLN A 114 -2.96 -11.47 12.51
N SER A 115 -3.79 -10.49 12.87
CA SER A 115 -4.86 -10.02 11.99
C SER A 115 -4.31 -9.50 10.67
N GLN A 116 -3.30 -8.63 10.69
CA GLN A 116 -2.70 -8.12 9.46
C GLN A 116 -2.12 -9.26 8.61
N ARG A 117 -1.31 -10.14 9.21
CA ARG A 117 -0.69 -11.28 8.53
C ARG A 117 -1.71 -12.12 7.77
N HIS A 118 -2.85 -12.40 8.39
CA HIS A 118 -3.92 -13.15 7.74
C HIS A 118 -4.46 -12.45 6.49
N HIS A 119 -4.64 -11.12 6.57
CA HIS A 119 -5.03 -10.31 5.41
C HIS A 119 -3.94 -10.30 4.32
N THR A 120 -2.67 -10.15 4.70
CA THR A 120 -1.52 -10.18 3.77
C THR A 120 -1.45 -11.50 3.01
N VAL A 121 -1.55 -12.63 3.72
CA VAL A 121 -1.48 -13.97 3.11
C VAL A 121 -2.66 -14.23 2.18
N ARG A 122 -3.88 -13.81 2.55
CA ARG A 122 -5.05 -13.92 1.65
C ARG A 122 -4.85 -13.10 0.37
N ALA A 123 -4.41 -11.85 0.50
CA ALA A 123 -4.14 -11.01 -0.67
C ALA A 123 -3.07 -11.64 -1.58
N MET A 124 -1.99 -12.17 -1.01
CA MET A 124 -0.94 -12.87 -1.77
C MET A 124 -1.49 -14.09 -2.53
N GLN A 125 -2.37 -14.88 -1.92
CA GLN A 125 -3.03 -16.03 -2.57
C GLN A 125 -3.94 -15.57 -3.72
N ASP A 126 -4.69 -14.49 -3.52
CA ASP A 126 -5.57 -13.92 -4.56
C ASP A 126 -4.76 -13.40 -5.75
N TYR A 127 -3.67 -12.67 -5.51
CA TYR A 127 -2.77 -12.20 -6.57
C TYR A 127 -2.06 -13.35 -7.29
N THR A 128 -1.66 -14.40 -6.56
CA THR A 128 -1.06 -15.61 -7.16
C THR A 128 -2.06 -16.31 -8.09
N ARG A 129 -3.33 -16.40 -7.71
CA ARG A 129 -4.40 -16.96 -8.56
C ARG A 129 -4.62 -16.11 -9.81
N LEU A 130 -4.66 -14.79 -9.67
CA LEU A 130 -4.79 -13.86 -10.79
C LEU A 130 -3.57 -13.92 -11.73
N LYS A 131 -2.35 -14.09 -11.19
CA LYS A 131 -1.12 -14.29 -11.97
C LYS A 131 -1.20 -15.52 -12.86
N ALA A 132 -1.67 -16.64 -12.31
CA ALA A 132 -1.85 -17.86 -13.09
C ALA A 132 -2.86 -17.68 -14.23
N GLN A 133 -3.95 -16.93 -14.00
CA GLN A 133 -4.94 -16.61 -15.04
C GLN A 133 -4.35 -15.69 -16.13
N ALA A 134 -3.59 -14.67 -15.74
CA ALA A 134 -2.92 -13.77 -16.69
C ALA A 134 -1.91 -14.52 -17.57
N LEU A 135 -1.10 -15.42 -17.00
CA LEU A 135 -0.17 -16.26 -17.76
C LEU A 135 -0.90 -17.15 -18.78
N ALA A 136 -2.00 -17.79 -18.38
CA ALA A 136 -2.80 -18.60 -19.30
C ALA A 136 -3.43 -17.77 -20.43
N ALA A 137 -3.82 -16.51 -20.17
CA ALA A 137 -4.35 -15.60 -21.19
C ALA A 137 -3.28 -15.22 -22.23
N ILE A 138 -2.05 -14.94 -21.77
CA ILE A 138 -0.90 -14.63 -22.63
C ILE A 138 -0.57 -15.84 -23.52
N GLU A 139 -0.49 -17.03 -22.94
CA GLU A 139 -0.23 -18.28 -23.68
C GLU A 139 -1.33 -18.59 -24.72
N GLY A 140 -2.57 -18.15 -24.45
CA GLY A 140 -3.71 -18.29 -25.36
C GLY A 140 -3.63 -17.44 -26.63
N GLY A 141 -2.66 -16.51 -26.75
CA GLY A 141 -2.40 -15.75 -27.98
C GLY A 141 -3.50 -14.75 -28.38
N GLY A 142 -4.19 -14.16 -27.39
CA GLY A 142 -5.27 -13.20 -27.63
C GLY A 142 -4.80 -11.84 -28.15
N SER A 143 -5.74 -11.03 -28.67
CA SER A 143 -5.47 -9.67 -29.17
C SER A 143 -5.05 -8.65 -28.10
N ALA A 144 -5.13 -9.01 -26.81
CA ALA A 144 -4.83 -8.16 -25.66
C ALA A 144 -3.46 -8.45 -25.01
N GLU A 145 -2.56 -9.16 -25.70
CA GLU A 145 -1.27 -9.63 -25.14
C GLU A 145 -0.47 -8.55 -24.40
N ARG A 146 -0.40 -7.32 -24.93
CA ARG A 146 0.31 -6.20 -24.28
C ARG A 146 -0.32 -5.79 -22.96
N ASP A 147 -1.65 -5.79 -22.89
CA ASP A 147 -2.39 -5.39 -21.71
C ASP A 147 -2.32 -6.51 -20.65
N ASP A 148 -2.36 -7.78 -21.09
CA ASP A 148 -2.15 -8.94 -20.22
C ASP A 148 -0.74 -8.95 -19.60
N VAL A 149 0.29 -8.64 -20.39
CA VAL A 149 1.68 -8.50 -19.88
C VAL A 149 1.78 -7.32 -18.91
N ALA A 150 1.15 -6.17 -19.21
CA ALA A 150 1.15 -5.03 -18.29
C ALA A 150 0.50 -5.41 -16.95
N TRP A 151 -0.62 -6.12 -17.01
CA TRP A 151 -1.31 -6.59 -15.81
C TRP A 151 -0.48 -7.61 -15.02
N LEU A 152 0.20 -8.55 -15.70
CA LEU A 152 1.11 -9.50 -15.08
C LEU A 152 2.21 -8.79 -14.27
N LEU A 153 2.82 -7.73 -14.81
CA LEU A 153 3.85 -6.96 -14.11
C LEU A 153 3.30 -6.30 -12.83
N VAL A 154 2.06 -5.80 -12.88
CA VAL A 154 1.39 -5.24 -11.70
C VAL A 154 1.15 -6.32 -10.64
N LEU A 155 0.65 -7.49 -11.05
CA LEU A 155 0.41 -8.62 -10.14
C LEU A 155 1.70 -9.09 -9.45
N GLU A 156 2.80 -9.21 -10.20
CA GLU A 156 4.09 -9.59 -9.61
C GLU A 156 4.56 -8.57 -8.58
N GLN A 157 4.42 -7.28 -8.89
CA GLN A 157 4.74 -6.21 -7.95
C GLN A 157 3.85 -6.23 -6.69
N LEU A 158 2.57 -6.60 -6.80
CA LEU A 158 1.68 -6.77 -5.66
C LEU A 158 2.06 -7.98 -4.81
N ILE A 159 2.43 -9.10 -5.43
CA ILE A 159 2.93 -10.30 -4.74
C ILE A 159 4.20 -9.96 -3.95
N PHE A 160 5.20 -9.33 -4.58
CA PHE A 160 6.43 -8.94 -3.89
C PHE A 160 6.20 -7.99 -2.71
N GLN A 161 5.22 -7.07 -2.83
CA GLN A 161 4.83 -6.22 -1.70
C GLN A 161 4.23 -7.03 -0.55
N THR A 162 3.32 -7.97 -0.83
CA THR A 162 2.74 -8.82 0.22
C THR A 162 3.78 -9.73 0.87
N GLU A 163 4.76 -10.24 0.11
CA GLU A 163 5.87 -11.03 0.67
C GLU A 163 6.77 -10.17 1.58
N ALA A 164 7.07 -8.94 1.16
CA ALA A 164 7.84 -8.00 1.95
C ALA A 164 7.12 -7.64 3.25
N GLU A 165 5.81 -7.36 3.18
CA GLU A 165 4.96 -7.09 4.34
C GLU A 165 4.94 -8.29 5.30
N ALA A 166 4.70 -9.51 4.81
CA ALA A 166 4.68 -10.72 5.62
C ALA A 166 6.01 -10.94 6.37
N ARG A 167 7.14 -10.79 5.65
CA ARG A 167 8.48 -10.90 6.23
C ARG A 167 8.75 -9.82 7.28
N TRP A 168 8.24 -8.61 7.07
CA TRP A 168 8.38 -7.53 8.03
C TRP A 168 7.51 -7.76 9.28
N LEU A 169 6.30 -8.29 9.13
CA LEU A 169 5.44 -8.71 10.25
C LEU A 169 6.10 -9.81 11.09
N ASP A 170 6.76 -10.78 10.46
CA ASP A 170 7.60 -11.77 11.16
C ASP A 170 8.69 -11.11 12.01
N HIS A 171 9.38 -10.12 11.44
CA HIS A 171 10.41 -9.37 12.15
C HIS A 171 9.84 -8.62 13.36
N CYS A 172 8.69 -7.95 13.19
CA CYS A 172 8.00 -7.23 14.26
C CYS A 172 7.60 -8.18 15.39
N GLU A 173 7.02 -9.34 15.08
CA GLU A 173 6.60 -10.33 16.07
C GLU A 173 7.78 -10.82 16.91
N VAL A 174 8.89 -11.19 16.27
CA VAL A 174 10.11 -11.64 16.96
C VAL A 174 10.69 -10.52 17.85
N ARG A 175 10.70 -9.27 17.37
CA ARG A 175 11.20 -8.12 18.14
C ARG A 175 10.33 -7.84 19.37
N LEU A 176 9.01 -7.89 19.21
CA LEU A 176 8.07 -7.60 20.29
C LEU A 176 8.09 -8.67 21.38
N ILE A 177 8.23 -9.95 21.02
CA ILE A 177 8.42 -11.04 21.99
C ILE A 177 9.65 -10.77 22.88
N ARG A 178 10.75 -10.28 22.29
CA ARG A 178 11.97 -9.96 23.04
C ARG A 178 11.76 -8.78 23.99
N LEU A 179 11.09 -7.71 23.53
CA LEU A 179 10.82 -6.53 24.36
C LEU A 179 9.84 -6.84 25.50
N SER A 180 8.80 -7.65 25.24
CA SER A 180 7.87 -8.06 26.30
C SER A 180 8.55 -8.92 27.37
N ALA A 181 9.45 -9.83 26.96
CA ALA A 181 10.22 -10.65 27.90
C ALA A 181 11.18 -9.79 28.75
N ALA A 182 11.86 -8.81 28.14
CA ALA A 182 12.74 -7.88 28.86
C ALA A 182 11.96 -7.00 29.87
N ALA A 183 10.78 -6.51 29.49
CA ALA A 183 9.92 -5.73 30.39
C ALA A 183 9.43 -6.56 31.60
N GLN A 184 9.07 -7.83 31.39
CA GLN A 184 8.66 -8.74 32.47
C GLN A 184 9.82 -9.07 33.43
N GLN A 185 11.04 -9.25 32.90
CA GLN A 185 12.24 -9.48 33.72
C GLN A 185 12.63 -8.24 34.54
N GLY A 186 12.54 -7.05 33.96
CA GLY A 186 12.80 -5.79 34.67
C GLY A 186 11.78 -5.49 35.78
N ALA A 187 10.49 -5.77 35.52
CA ALA A 187 9.45 -5.65 36.54
C ALA A 187 9.65 -6.67 37.68
N GLY A 188 9.99 -7.92 37.37
CA GLY A 188 10.27 -8.96 38.37
C GLY A 188 11.48 -8.64 39.25
N SER A 189 12.56 -8.09 38.66
CA SER A 189 13.75 -7.66 39.41
C SER A 189 13.47 -6.46 40.33
N THR A 190 12.69 -5.49 39.85
CA THR A 190 12.28 -4.31 40.64
C THR A 190 11.37 -4.72 41.81
N MET A 191 10.44 -5.65 41.60
CA MET A 191 9.57 -6.16 42.65
C MET A 191 10.32 -6.98 43.70
N ALA A 192 11.28 -7.81 43.28
CA ALA A 192 12.13 -8.59 44.19
C ALA A 192 13.04 -7.68 45.04
N ALA A 193 13.61 -6.62 44.45
CA ALA A 193 14.40 -5.63 45.18
C ALA A 193 13.54 -4.86 46.20
N SER A 194 12.29 -4.54 45.86
CA SER A 194 11.36 -3.86 46.76
C SER A 194 10.87 -4.75 47.93
N LEU A 195 10.87 -6.08 47.75
CA LEU A 195 10.52 -7.04 48.80
C LEU A 195 11.69 -7.34 49.75
N LEU A 196 12.94 -7.30 49.24
CA LEU A 196 14.15 -7.51 50.05
C LEU A 196 14.62 -6.25 50.80
N GLY A 197 14.07 -5.07 50.47
CA GLY A 197 14.43 -3.78 51.06
C GLY A 197 13.51 -3.23 52.15
N GLN A 198 12.45 -3.95 52.56
CA GLN A 198 11.60 -3.49 53.67
C GLN A 198 12.24 -3.85 55.02
N PRO A 199 12.68 -2.87 55.84
CA PRO A 199 13.13 -3.16 57.19
C PRO A 199 11.94 -3.64 58.03
N ALA A 200 12.12 -4.76 58.74
CA ALA A 200 11.13 -5.26 59.68
C ALA A 200 10.74 -4.14 60.67
N ALA A 201 9.45 -3.81 60.73
CA ALA A 201 8.93 -2.83 61.67
C ALA A 201 9.30 -3.25 63.11
N PRO A 202 9.83 -2.34 63.95
CA PRO A 202 10.24 -2.69 65.29
C PRO A 202 9.00 -3.10 66.12
N VAL A 203 9.07 -4.30 66.70
CA VAL A 203 8.06 -4.83 67.63
C VAL A 203 8.02 -3.91 68.85
N GLN A 204 6.96 -3.11 68.98
CA GLN A 204 6.75 -2.30 70.18
C GLN A 204 6.37 -3.21 71.36
N PRO A 205 6.97 -3.03 72.54
CA PRO A 205 6.61 -3.80 73.72
C PRO A 205 5.21 -3.39 74.23
N ARG A 206 4.41 -4.39 74.60
CA ARG A 206 3.06 -4.22 75.17
C ARG A 206 3.10 -3.36 76.45
N PRO A 207 2.17 -2.42 76.65
CA PRO A 207 2.07 -1.68 77.89
C PRO A 207 1.57 -2.58 79.03
N ALA A 208 2.23 -2.50 80.18
CA ALA A 208 1.79 -3.14 81.42
C ALA A 208 0.58 -2.40 82.00
N THR A 209 -0.43 -3.16 82.39
CA THR A 209 -1.64 -2.69 83.07
C THR A 209 -1.32 -2.29 84.52
N PRO A 210 -1.70 -1.10 85.00
CA PRO A 210 -1.72 -0.81 86.43
C PRO A 210 -3.08 -1.17 87.04
N THR A 211 -3.01 -1.45 88.34
CA THR A 211 -4.05 -1.93 89.26
C THR A 211 -5.00 -0.82 89.70
#